data_AF-A0A2R4BRP1-F1
#
_entry.id   AF-A0A2R4BRP1-F1
#
_cell.length_a   1.000
_cell.length_b   1.000
_cell.length_c   1.000
_cell.angle_alpha   90.00
_cell.angle_beta   90.00
_cell.angle_gamma   90.00
#
_symmetry.space_group_name_H-M   'P 1'
#
loop_
_entity.id
_entity.type
_entity.pdbx_description
1 polymer ?
#
loop_
_entity_poly.entity_id
_entity_poly.type
_entity_poly.pdbx_seq_one_letter_code
_entity_poly.pdbx_strand_id
1 'polypeptide(L)' 'MTTCKDCAFFFSIPEDADDFEKSKGDCVTQKDDEKGRYWLSKPVFENDQCCGAFHKR' A
#
# COMPACT_ATOMS: atom_id res chain seq x y z
N MET A 1 12.57 -0.31 -12.60
CA MET A 1 11.44 0.46 -12.06
C MET A 1 11.13 -0.12 -10.69
N THR A 2 10.91 0.72 -9.68
CA THR A 2 10.51 0.25 -8.34
C THR A 2 9.01 -0.03 -8.34
N THR A 3 8.61 -1.21 -7.85
CA THR A 3 7.21 -1.62 -7.79
C THR A 3 6.68 -1.60 -6.37
N CYS A 4 5.36 -1.53 -6.21
CA CYS A 4 4.71 -1.43 -4.90
C CYS A 4 5.14 -2.57 -3.95
N LYS A 5 5.46 -3.76 -4.46
CA LYS A 5 6.01 -4.88 -3.67
C LYS A 5 7.24 -4.49 -2.84
N ASP A 6 8.12 -3.67 -3.40
CA ASP A 6 9.37 -3.26 -2.76
C ASP A 6 9.19 -2.15 -1.71
N CYS A 7 7.96 -1.62 -1.59
CA CYS A 7 7.64 -0.50 -0.72
C CYS A 7 7.28 -0.97 0.70
N ALA A 8 7.80 -0.29 1.72
CA ALA A 8 7.52 -0.53 3.14
C ALA A 8 6.05 -0.28 3.52
N PHE A 9 5.33 0.48 2.70
CA PHE A 9 3.92 0.80 2.90
C PHE A 9 2.96 -0.17 2.19
N PHE A 10 3.46 -1.15 1.45
CA PHE A 10 2.62 -2.16 0.82
C PHE A 10 2.27 -3.27 1.82
N PHE A 11 1.06 -3.83 1.76
CA PHE A 11 0.65 -4.95 2.59
C PHE A 11 -0.18 -5.89 1.73
N SER A 12 0.29 -7.12 1.49
CA SER A 12 -0.45 -8.09 0.68
C SER A 12 -1.79 -8.44 1.33
N ILE A 13 -2.85 -8.51 0.53
CA ILE A 13 -4.16 -8.97 1.03
C ILE A 13 -4.04 -10.47 1.38
N PRO A 14 -4.47 -10.90 2.59
CA PRO A 14 -4.51 -12.30 2.97
C PRO A 14 -5.39 -13.13 2.03
N GLU A 15 -5.01 -14.39 1.75
CA GLU A 15 -5.75 -15.26 0.81
C GLU A 15 -7.17 -15.62 1.26
N ASP A 16 -7.44 -15.51 2.57
CA ASP A 16 -8.73 -15.77 3.20
C ASP A 16 -9.61 -14.51 3.35
N ALA A 17 -9.14 -13.34 2.91
CA ALA A 17 -9.93 -12.12 2.91
C ALA A 17 -10.94 -12.11 1.75
N ASP A 18 -12.12 -11.52 2.01
CA ASP A 18 -13.21 -11.42 1.02
C ASP A 18 -12.80 -10.71 -0.27
N ASP A 19 -11.83 -9.79 -0.18
CA ASP A 19 -11.35 -8.98 -1.28
C ASP A 19 -10.00 -9.45 -1.85
N PHE A 20 -9.58 -10.67 -1.52
CA PHE A 20 -8.36 -11.26 -2.05
C PHE A 20 -8.36 -11.34 -3.57
N GLU A 21 -7.28 -10.85 -4.17
CA GLU A 21 -6.92 -11.11 -5.55
C GLU A 21 -5.40 -11.33 -5.60
N LYS A 22 -4.94 -12.23 -6.47
CA LYS A 22 -3.52 -12.56 -6.58
C LYS A 22 -2.69 -11.28 -6.81
N SER A 23 -1.65 -11.09 -6.00
CA SER A 23 -0.76 -9.93 -6.03
C SER A 23 -1.43 -8.59 -5.67
N LYS A 24 -2.65 -8.59 -5.15
CA LYS A 24 -3.29 -7.40 -4.58
C LYS A 24 -2.73 -7.12 -3.20
N GLY A 25 -2.62 -5.84 -2.87
CA GLY A 25 -2.28 -5.36 -1.54
C GLY A 25 -2.77 -3.95 -1.31
N ASP A 26 -2.56 -3.48 -0.09
CA ASP A 26 -2.87 -2.12 0.32
C ASP A 26 -1.61 -1.28 0.41
N CYS A 27 -1.66 -0.09 -0.17
CA CYS A 27 -0.70 0.98 0.06
C CYS A 27 -1.21 1.82 1.24
N VAL A 28 -0.63 1.57 2.42
CA VAL A 28 -1.04 2.21 3.68
C VAL A 28 -0.09 3.34 4.02
N THR A 29 -0.58 4.58 3.96
CA THR A 29 0.22 5.78 4.27
C THR A 29 -0.40 6.61 5.38
N GLN A 30 0.45 7.11 6.28
CA GLN A 30 0.04 8.01 7.35
C GLN A 30 -0.03 9.46 6.83
N LYS A 31 -1.03 10.19 7.31
CA LYS A 31 -1.19 11.64 7.13
C LYS A 31 -1.41 12.29 8.48
N ASP A 32 -0.97 13.53 8.61
CA ASP A 32 -1.12 14.36 9.80
C ASP A 32 -1.47 15.76 9.31
N ASP A 33 -2.59 16.30 9.77
CA ASP A 33 -3.09 17.63 9.42
C ASP A 33 -3.45 18.42 10.70
N GLU A 34 -4.00 19.63 10.55
CA GLU A 34 -4.36 20.46 11.70
C GLU A 34 -5.49 19.88 12.59
N LYS A 35 -6.17 18.82 12.14
CA LYS A 35 -7.19 18.08 12.89
C LYS A 35 -6.61 16.85 13.56
N GLY A 36 -5.62 16.23 12.93
CA GLY A 36 -4.78 15.21 13.54
C GLY A 36 -4.34 14.14 12.56
N ARG A 37 -4.02 12.97 13.13
CA ARG A 37 -3.44 11.86 12.39
C ARG A 37 -4.49 10.89 11.86
N TYR A 38 -4.31 10.48 10.61
CA TYR A 38 -5.12 9.46 9.96
C TYR A 38 -4.29 8.62 8.99
N TRP A 39 -4.87 7.51 8.51
CA TRP A 39 -4.25 6.61 7.55
C TRP A 39 -5.13 6.46 6.33
N LEU A 40 -4.50 6.42 5.16
CA LEU A 40 -5.14 6.08 3.90
C LEU A 40 -4.72 4.66 3.53
N SER A 41 -5.70 3.77 3.32
CA SER A 41 -5.47 2.45 2.71
C SER A 41 -5.99 2.48 1.28
N LYS A 42 -5.09 2.37 0.31
CA LYS A 42 -5.44 2.35 -1.12
C LYS A 42 -5.11 0.98 -1.71
N PRO A 43 -6.07 0.28 -2.36
CA PRO A 43 -5.77 -0.97 -3.04
C PRO A 43 -4.85 -0.73 -4.26
N VAL A 44 -3.84 -1.58 -4.39
CA VAL A 44 -2.83 -1.59 -5.46
C VAL A 44 -2.40 -3.04 -5.76
N PHE A 45 -1.65 -3.25 -6.84
CA PHE A 45 -1.02 -4.52 -7.15
C PHE A 45 0.50 -4.48 -6.93
N GLU A 46 1.11 -5.62 -6.60
CA GLU A 46 2.56 -5.76 -6.36
C GLU A 46 3.44 -5.17 -7.47
N ASN A 47 2.98 -5.32 -8.73
CA ASN A 47 3.71 -4.91 -9.93
C ASN A 47 3.40 -3.47 -10.38
N ASP A 48 2.49 -2.77 -9.69
CA ASP A 48 2.21 -1.38 -9.99
C ASP A 48 3.45 -0.52 -9.77
N GLN A 49 3.61 0.51 -10.60
CA GLN A 49 4.67 1.48 -10.42
C GLN A 49 4.46 2.25 -9.11
N CYS A 50 5.52 2.37 -8.30
CA CYS A 50 5.41 3.09 -7.03
C CYS A 50 5.04 4.57 -7.21
N CYS A 51 4.29 5.08 -6.23
CA CYS A 51 3.98 6.50 -6.11
C CYS A 51 5.14 7.29 -5.47
N GLY A 52 4.97 8.61 -5.38
CA GLY A 52 5.96 9.52 -4.79
C GLY A 52 6.22 9.32 -3.28
N ALA A 53 5.42 8.50 -2.59
CA ALA A 53 5.63 8.12 -1.19
C ALA A 53 6.45 6.83 -1.03
N PHE A 54 7.12 6.36 -2.09
CA PHE A 54 7.92 5.14 -2.04
C PHE A 54 8.97 5.20 -0.93
N HIS A 55 9.01 4.13 -0.14
CA HIS A 55 10.07 3.89 0.83
C HIS A 55 10.50 2.43 0.70
N LYS A 56 11.79 2.20 0.45
CA LYS A 56 12.31 0.84 0.27
C LYS A 56 12.19 0.05 1.59
N ARG A 57 11.71 -1.20 1.51
CA ARG A 57 11.75 -2.14 2.64
C ARG A 57 13.17 -2.47 3.08
#